data_AF-A0A7Y5VSD1-F1
#
_entry.id   AF-A0A7Y5VSD1-F1
#
_cell.length_a   1.000
_cell.length_b   1.000
_cell.length_c   1.000
_cell.angle_alpha   90.00
_cell.angle_beta   90.00
_cell.angle_gamma   90.00
#
_symmetry.space_group_name_H-M   'P 1'
#
loop_
_entity.id
_entity.type
_entity.pdbx_description
1 polymer ?
#
loop_
_entity_poly.entity_id
_entity_poly.type
_entity_poly.pdbx_seq_one_letter_code
_entity_poly.pdbx_strand_id
1 'polypeptide(L)'
;MTPGDVAWLLALGLMAGWVGGLIGVGGSIVMIPGLSLWFGGGALHLHQAAAMLVNFFVVAPAVLQHRRAGAIAPRVVRWTIPGAVAGAL
;
A
#
# COMPACT_ATOMS: atom_id res chain seq x y z
N MET A 1 18.56 12.47 -9.08
CA MET A 1 17.62 11.46 -9.63
C MET A 1 17.90 11.34 -11.11
N THR A 2 18.28 10.15 -11.55
CA THR A 2 18.44 9.85 -12.98
C THR A 2 17.07 9.60 -13.61
N PRO A 3 16.92 9.71 -14.95
CA PRO A 3 15.67 9.31 -15.62
C PRO A 3 15.26 7.86 -15.35
N GLY A 4 16.25 6.97 -15.14
CA GLY A 4 16.02 5.57 -14.76
C GLY A 4 15.33 5.42 -13.40
N ASP A 5 15.71 6.25 -12.42
CA ASP A 5 15.10 6.22 -11.09
C ASP A 5 13.62 6.58 -11.12
N VAL A 6 13.27 7.59 -11.93
CA VAL A 6 11.87 8.03 -12.09
C VAL A 6 11.05 6.94 -12.77
N ALA A 7 11.57 6.35 -13.86
CA ALA A 7 10.90 5.25 -14.55
C ALA A 7 10.68 4.05 -13.62
N TRP A 8 11.68 3.71 -12.79
CA TRP A 8 11.58 2.63 -11.82
C TRP A 8 10.53 2.91 -10.75
N LEU A 9 10.52 4.12 -10.16
CA LEU A 9 9.54 4.51 -9.15
C LEU A 9 8.11 4.52 -9.70
N LEU A 10 7.91 4.94 -10.95
CA LEU A 10 6.60 4.91 -11.62
C LEU A 10 6.13 3.47 -11.84
N ALA A 11 7.00 2.59 -12.35
CA ALA A 11 6.68 1.18 -12.53
C ALA A 11 6.38 0.49 -11.19
N LEU A 12 7.19 0.77 -10.17
CA LEU A 12 7.03 0.21 -8.84
C LEU A 12 5.73 0.68 -8.18
N GLY A 13 5.41 1.97 -8.27
CA GLY A 13 4.16 2.53 -7.75
C GLY A 13 2.94 1.95 -8.46
N LEU A 14 3.00 1.77 -9.79
CA LEU A 14 1.93 1.15 -10.56
C LEU A 14 1.71 -0.31 -10.14
N MET A 15 2.79 -1.09 -10.01
CA MET A 15 2.73 -2.48 -9.56
C MET A 15 2.23 -2.59 -8.11
N ALA A 16 2.73 -1.75 -7.21
CA ALA A 16 2.30 -1.71 -5.82
C ALA A 16 0.81 -1.34 -5.70
N GLY A 17 0.33 -0.40 -6.51
CA GLY A 17 -1.09 -0.04 -6.56
C GLY A 17 -1.97 -1.12 -7.16
N TRP A 18 -1.53 -1.78 -8.22
CA TRP A 18 -2.29 -2.87 -8.85
C TRP A 18 -2.42 -4.08 -7.93
N VAL A 19 -1.29 -4.56 -7.40
CA VAL A 19 -1.24 -5.72 -6.49
C VAL A 19 -1.91 -5.38 -5.16
N GLY A 20 -1.55 -4.24 -4.55
CA GLY A 20 -2.11 -3.82 -3.27
C GLY A 20 -3.61 -3.50 -3.34
N GLY A 21 -4.08 -2.97 -4.47
CA GLY A 21 -5.49 -2.68 -4.73
C GLY A 21 -6.35 -3.94 -4.88
N LEU A 22 -5.84 -4.96 -5.58
CA LEU A 22 -6.56 -6.22 -5.77
C LEU A 22 -6.58 -7.07 -4.51
N ILE A 23 -5.43 -7.19 -3.83
CA ILE A 23 -5.29 -8.03 -2.64
C ILE A 23 -5.87 -7.36 -1.39
N GLY A 24 -5.94 -6.02 -1.36
CA GLY A 24 -6.48 -5.26 -0.23
C GLY A 24 -5.59 -5.22 1.02
N VAL A 25 -4.37 -5.78 0.93
CA VAL A 25 -3.39 -5.83 2.03
C VAL A 25 -2.50 -4.57 2.08
N GLY A 26 -2.52 -3.74 1.03
CA GLY A 26 -1.67 -2.55 0.88
C GLY A 26 -0.51 -2.78 -0.08
N GLY A 27 0.02 -1.69 -0.64
CA GLY A 27 1.07 -1.72 -1.67
C GLY A 27 2.48 -2.01 -1.11
N SER A 28 2.64 -2.00 0.22
CA SER A 28 3.96 -2.10 0.87
C SER A 28 4.70 -3.41 0.63
N ILE A 29 3.99 -4.53 0.40
CA ILE A 29 4.60 -5.83 0.07
C ILE A 29 5.45 -5.74 -1.19
N VAL A 30 5.06 -4.88 -2.14
CA VAL A 30 5.79 -4.65 -3.39
C VAL A 30 6.75 -3.46 -3.23
N MET A 31 6.28 -2.37 -2.58
CA MET A 31 7.02 -1.12 -2.47
C MET A 31 8.33 -1.25 -1.68
N ILE A 32 8.30 -1.89 -0.50
CA ILE A 32 9.47 -1.99 0.40
C ILE A 32 10.61 -2.80 -0.26
N PRO A 33 10.40 -4.03 -0.74
CA PRO A 33 11.47 -4.76 -1.42
C PRO A 33 11.89 -4.10 -2.74
N GLY A 34 10.96 -3.50 -3.50
CA GLY A 34 11.31 -2.82 -4.76
C GLY A 34 12.18 -1.57 -4.56
N LEU A 35 11.98 -0.84 -3.47
CA LEU A 35 12.85 0.26 -3.07
C LEU A 35 14.20 -0.25 -2.53
N SER A 36 14.18 -1.30 -1.71
CA SER A 36 15.39 -1.91 -1.13
C SER A 36 16.32 -2.51 -2.21
N LEU A 37 15.75 -3.12 -3.25
CA LEU A 37 16.50 -3.71 -4.35
C LEU A 37 17.18 -2.65 -5.25
N TRP A 38 16.56 -1.50 -5.47
CA TRP A 38 17.09 -0.46 -6.37
C TRP A 38 17.93 0.60 -5.66
N PHE A 39 17.48 1.07 -4.50
CA PHE A 39 18.15 2.12 -3.73
C PHE A 39 19.00 1.59 -2.56
N GLY A 40 19.02 0.27 -2.36
CA GLY A 40 19.78 -0.41 -1.31
C GLY A 40 19.03 -0.50 0.03
N GLY A 41 19.42 -1.49 0.84
CA GLY A 41 18.77 -1.82 2.12
C GLY A 41 19.17 -0.94 3.31
N GLY A 42 20.14 -0.03 3.16
CA GLY A 42 20.66 0.80 4.26
C GLY A 42 19.64 1.78 4.87
N ALA A 43 18.57 2.09 4.14
CA ALA A 43 17.53 3.04 4.56
C ALA A 43 16.14 2.40 4.65
N LEU A 44 16.04 1.18 5.21
CA LEU A 44 14.77 0.46 5.32
C LEU A 44 13.65 1.29 5.99
N HIS A 45 13.98 2.07 7.03
CA HIS A 45 13.03 2.97 7.70
C HIS A 45 12.42 4.01 6.74
N LEU A 46 13.23 4.55 5.80
CA LEU A 46 12.75 5.50 4.80
C LEU A 46 11.86 4.81 3.76
N HIS A 47 12.23 3.61 3.33
CA HIS A 47 11.42 2.80 2.41
C HIS A 47 10.07 2.41 3.03
N GLN A 48 10.05 2.11 4.33
CA GLN A 48 8.82 1.85 5.10
C GLN A 48 7.95 3.11 5.20
N ALA A 49 8.53 4.27 5.51
CA ALA A 49 7.79 5.54 5.56
C ALA A 49 7.15 5.88 4.20
N ALA A 50 7.92 5.73 3.10
CA ALA A 50 7.41 5.93 1.75
C ALA A 50 6.28 4.94 1.41
N ALA A 51 6.42 3.67 1.80
CA ALA A 51 5.40 2.65 1.57
C ALA A 51 4.09 2.95 2.33
N MET A 52 4.15 3.54 3.52
CA MET A 52 2.95 3.95 4.26
C MET A 52 2.19 5.09 3.57
N LEU A 53 2.89 6.08 3.01
CA LEU A 53 2.28 7.13 2.18
C LEU A 53 1.54 6.55 0.98
N VAL A 54 2.13 5.57 0.31
CA VAL A 54 1.50 4.91 -0.85
C VAL A 54 0.24 4.15 -0.45
N ASN A 55 0.23 3.48 0.71
CA ASN A 55 -0.95 2.75 1.17
C ASN A 55 -2.20 3.62 1.28
N PHE A 56 -2.05 4.90 1.67
CA PHE A 56 -3.16 5.84 1.72
C PHE A 56 -3.87 6.00 0.36
N PHE A 57 -3.11 6.03 -0.73
CA PHE A 57 -3.67 6.12 -2.08
C PHE A 57 -4.18 4.76 -2.59
N VAL A 58 -3.49 3.67 -2.25
CA VAL A 58 -3.86 2.30 -2.68
C VAL A 58 -5.13 1.79 -1.99
N VAL A 59 -5.42 2.26 -0.77
CA VAL A 59 -6.61 1.82 -0.04
C VAL A 59 -7.91 2.25 -0.72
N ALA A 60 -7.92 3.40 -1.41
CA ALA A 60 -9.11 3.93 -2.07
C ALA A 60 -9.68 2.97 -3.16
N PRO A 61 -8.90 2.55 -4.17
CA PRO A 61 -9.38 1.57 -5.15
C PRO A 61 -9.63 0.20 -4.51
N ALA A 62 -8.85 -0.21 -3.50
CA ALA A 62 -9.04 -1.49 -2.82
C ALA A 62 -10.42 -1.58 -2.14
N VAL A 63 -10.79 -0.55 -1.40
CA VAL A 63 -12.10 -0.44 -0.73
C VAL A 63 -13.22 -0.34 -1.75
N LEU A 64 -13.04 0.44 -2.82
CA LEU A 64 -14.04 0.56 -3.87
C LEU A 64 -14.31 -0.77 -4.56
N GLN A 65 -13.25 -1.51 -4.91
CA GLN A 65 -13.37 -2.82 -5.55
C GLN A 65 -14.03 -3.84 -4.63
N HIS A 66 -13.65 -3.89 -3.35
CA HIS A 66 -14.28 -4.79 -2.38
C HIS A 66 -15.75 -4.44 -2.11
N ARG A 67 -16.09 -3.14 -2.10
CA ARG A 67 -17.48 -2.67 -2.03
C ARG A 67 -18.28 -3.14 -3.24
N ARG A 68 -17.73 -2.98 -4.45
CA ARG A 68 -18.37 -3.41 -5.70
C ARG A 68 -18.56 -4.93 -5.77
N ALA A 69 -17.61 -5.70 -5.22
CA ALA A 69 -17.70 -7.15 -5.15
C ALA A 69 -18.68 -7.68 -4.08
N GLY A 70 -19.29 -6.81 -3.26
CA GLY A 70 -20.17 -7.23 -2.16
C GLY A 70 -19.44 -8.00 -1.05
N ALA A 71 -18.11 -8.06 -1.08
CA ALA A 71 -17.27 -8.87 -0.18
C ALA A 71 -17.03 -8.20 1.18
N ILE A 72 -17.80 -7.15 1.52
CA ILE A 72 -17.65 -6.44 2.78
C ILE A 72 -18.69 -6.95 3.77
N ALA A 73 -18.21 -7.57 4.85
CA ALA A 73 -19.05 -7.96 5.97
C ALA A 73 -19.28 -6.75 6.92
N PRO A 74 -20.45 -6.07 6.86
CA PRO A 74 -20.67 -4.83 7.62
C PRO A 74 -20.60 -5.03 9.13
N ARG A 75 -20.94 -6.23 9.62
CA ARG A 75 -20.81 -6.61 11.03
C ARG A 75 -19.35 -6.61 11.48
N VAL A 76 -18.44 -7.14 10.66
CA VAL A 76 -17.00 -7.18 10.99
C VAL A 76 -16.43 -5.77 10.96
N VAL A 77 -16.69 -5.03 9.89
CA VAL A 77 -16.22 -3.65 9.70
C VAL A 77 -16.62 -2.74 10.87
N ARG A 78 -17.85 -2.88 11.39
CA ARG A 78 -18.34 -2.10 12.54
C ARG A 78 -17.52 -2.28 13.81
N TRP A 79 -16.89 -3.43 14.02
CA TRP A 79 -16.06 -3.71 15.19
C TRP A 79 -14.57 -3.51 14.91
N THR A 80 -14.11 -3.85 13.71
CA THR A 80 -12.69 -3.78 13.35
C THR A 80 -12.22 -2.34 13.13
N ILE A 81 -13.03 -1.47 12.50
CA ILE A 81 -12.64 -0.07 12.27
C ILE A 81 -12.37 0.68 13.58
N PRO A 82 -13.29 0.74 14.56
CA PRO A 82 -13.02 1.48 15.80
C PRO A 82 -11.86 0.87 16.60
N GLY A 83 -11.70 -0.46 16.58
CA GLY A 83 -10.52 -1.12 17.18
C GLY A 83 -9.21 -0.72 16.50
N ALA A 84 -9.19 -0.65 15.17
CA ALA A 84 -8.02 -0.21 14.41
C ALA A 84 -7.68 1.27 14.67
N VAL A 85 -8.69 2.14 14.76
CA VAL A 85 -8.49 3.56 15.10
C VAL A 85 -7.96 3.71 16.52
N ALA A 86 -8.55 3.02 17.50
CA ALA A 86 -8.10 3.07 18.88
C ALA A 86 -6.67 2.53 19.06
N GLY A 87 -6.26 1.53 18.27
CA GLY A 87 -4.89 1.02 18.29
C GLY A 87 -3.87 1.88 17.53
N ALA A 88 -4.32 2.78 16.65
CA ALA A 88 -3.45 3.65 15.86
C ALA A 88 -3.18 5.01 16.54
N LEU A 89 -4.02 5.40 17.50
CA LEU A 89 -3.89 6.59 18.35
C LEU A 89 -3.04 6.29 19.58
#